data_AF-A0A0K3B552-F1
#
_entry.id   AF-A0A0K3B552-F1
#
_cell.length_a   1.000
_cell.length_b   1.000
_cell.length_c   1.000
_cell.angle_alpha   90.00
_cell.angle_beta   90.00
_cell.angle_gamma   90.00
#
_symmetry.space_group_name_H-M   'P 1'
#
loop_
_entity.id
_entity.type
_entity.pdbx_description
1 polymer ?
#
loop_
_entity_poly.entity_id
_entity_poly.type
_entity_poly.pdbx_seq_one_letter_code
_entity_poly.pdbx_strand_id
1 'polypeptide(L)'
;MIITRARLADLPDPRDPLWPSWLTRAELAYCTGFQRVTEHMAARVLAKRSALAVLGLDPDTPLADLEILRAASGAPSVSWGAGSQALGVSLTHAGGSAAAMAWRRAG
;
A
#
# COMPACT_ATOMS: atom_id res chain seq x y z
N MET A 1 -2.58 -10.90 11.62
CA MET A 1 -2.50 -10.75 10.15
C MET A 1 -3.76 -10.05 9.70
N ILE A 2 -3.65 -9.05 8.81
CA ILE A 2 -4.80 -8.30 8.26
C ILE A 2 -4.74 -8.38 6.73
N ILE A 3 -5.90 -8.52 6.10
CA ILE A 3 -6.06 -8.59 4.64
C ILE A 3 -7.09 -7.53 4.23
N THR A 4 -6.75 -6.72 3.22
CA THR A 4 -7.65 -5.72 2.63
C THR A 4 -7.75 -5.94 1.13
N ARG A 5 -8.95 -5.79 0.56
CA ARG A 5 -9.20 -5.93 -0.88
C ARG A 5 -10.16 -4.86 -1.37
N ALA A 6 -10.06 -4.49 -2.64
CA ALA A 6 -11.01 -3.61 -3.30
C ALA A 6 -11.11 -3.94 -4.80
N ARG A 7 -12.28 -3.69 -5.40
CA ARG A 7 -12.38 -3.54 -6.85
C ARG A 7 -12.01 -2.11 -7.20
N LEU A 8 -11.36 -1.92 -8.34
CA LEU A 8 -11.00 -0.57 -8.79
C LEU A 8 -12.22 0.30 -9.07
N ALA A 9 -13.36 -0.30 -9.44
CA ALA A 9 -14.62 0.39 -9.62
C ALA A 9 -15.18 1.01 -8.32
N ASP A 10 -14.71 0.54 -7.16
CA ASP A 10 -15.10 1.05 -5.85
C ASP A 10 -14.07 2.08 -5.29
N LEU A 11 -13.06 2.46 -6.09
CA LEU A 11 -12.00 3.41 -5.73
C LEU A 11 -12.14 4.73 -6.52
N PRO A 12 -11.50 5.82 -6.06
CA PRO A 12 -11.49 7.09 -6.79
C PRO A 12 -10.93 6.94 -8.20
N ASP A 13 -11.36 7.84 -9.10
CA ASP A 13 -10.79 7.95 -10.44
C ASP A 13 -9.25 8.09 -10.36
N PRO A 14 -8.46 7.52 -11.28
CA PRO A 14 -7.00 7.59 -11.22
C PRO A 14 -6.43 9.02 -11.24
N ARG A 15 -7.21 10.00 -11.72
CA ARG A 15 -6.84 11.42 -11.77
C ARG A 15 -7.31 12.19 -10.54
N ASP A 16 -7.99 11.53 -9.59
CA ASP A 16 -8.50 12.15 -8.39
C ASP A 16 -7.33 12.69 -7.51
N PRO A 17 -7.40 13.94 -7.02
CA PRO A 17 -6.36 14.53 -6.17
C PRO A 17 -6.19 13.81 -4.82
N LEU A 18 -7.08 12.91 -4.46
CA LEU A 18 -6.98 12.08 -3.26
C LEU A 18 -5.80 11.11 -3.32
N TRP A 19 -5.39 10.66 -4.51
CA TRP A 19 -4.24 9.76 -4.65
C TRP A 19 -2.93 10.35 -4.13
N PRO A 20 -2.55 11.60 -4.47
CA PRO A 20 -1.44 12.32 -3.83
C PRO A 20 -1.53 12.49 -2.32
N SER A 21 -2.73 12.41 -1.72
CA SER A 21 -2.88 12.45 -0.25
C SER A 21 -2.63 11.09 0.42
N TRP A 22 -2.70 10.00 -0.35
CA TRP A 22 -2.54 8.63 0.17
C TRP A 22 -1.19 8.01 -0.16
N LEU A 23 -0.56 8.43 -1.26
CA LEU A 23 0.68 7.88 -1.77
C LEU A 23 1.79 8.93 -1.73
N THR A 24 3.01 8.50 -1.39
CA THR A 24 4.18 9.36 -1.47
C THR A 24 4.48 9.69 -2.93
N ARG A 25 5.28 10.74 -3.16
CA ARG A 25 5.76 11.08 -4.51
C ARG A 25 6.52 9.93 -5.16
N ALA A 26 7.28 9.16 -4.39
CA ALA A 26 8.06 8.04 -4.91
C ALA A 26 7.15 6.84 -5.27
N GLU A 27 6.13 6.55 -4.47
CA GLU A 27 5.13 5.53 -4.80
C GLU A 27 4.36 5.89 -6.06
N LEU A 28 3.93 7.14 -6.20
CA LEU A 28 3.26 7.63 -7.41
C LEU A 28 4.17 7.47 -8.63
N ALA A 29 5.41 7.94 -8.56
CA ALA A 29 6.39 7.82 -9.64
C ALA A 29 6.61 6.35 -10.05
N TYR A 30 6.70 5.44 -9.07
CA TYR A 30 6.72 4.02 -9.35
C TYR A 30 5.45 3.59 -10.09
N CYS A 31 4.25 3.87 -9.54
CA CYS A 31 2.98 3.39 -10.11
C CYS A 31 2.83 3.80 -11.57
N THR A 32 3.19 5.04 -11.89
CA THR A 32 3.06 5.62 -13.23
C THR A 32 4.00 5.01 -14.26
N GLY A 33 4.99 4.21 -13.84
CA GLY A 33 5.88 3.49 -14.76
C GLY A 33 5.30 2.22 -15.39
N PHE A 34 4.04 1.85 -15.10
CA PHE A 34 3.45 0.57 -15.49
C PHE A 34 2.16 0.69 -16.31
N GLN A 35 1.87 -0.36 -17.10
CA GLN A 35 0.61 -0.63 -17.82
C GLN A 35 -0.67 -0.25 -17.03
N ARG A 36 -0.71 -0.76 -15.80
CA ARG A 36 -1.92 -0.86 -14.97
C ARG A 36 -1.78 0.06 -13.75
N VAL A 37 -1.52 1.34 -14.00
CA VAL A 37 -1.19 2.37 -13.00
C VAL A 37 -2.13 2.32 -11.79
N THR A 38 -3.44 2.37 -12.02
CA THR A 38 -4.46 2.39 -10.96
C THR A 38 -4.43 1.15 -10.08
N GLU A 39 -4.14 -0.01 -10.67
CA GLU A 39 -4.06 -1.26 -9.91
C GLU A 39 -2.83 -1.27 -8.99
N HIS A 40 -1.70 -0.76 -9.49
CA HIS A 40 -0.52 -0.56 -8.65
C HIS A 40 -0.82 0.41 -7.52
N MET A 41 -1.43 1.57 -7.80
CA MET A 41 -1.80 2.56 -6.78
C MET A 41 -2.72 1.96 -5.72
N ALA A 42 -3.79 1.28 -6.14
CA ALA A 42 -4.72 0.60 -5.25
C ALA A 42 -4.01 -0.42 -4.35
N ALA A 43 -3.13 -1.25 -4.92
CA ALA A 43 -2.39 -2.25 -4.16
C ALA A 43 -1.53 -1.64 -3.04
N ARG A 44 -0.89 -0.47 -3.26
CA ARG A 44 -0.17 0.23 -2.17
C ARG A 44 -1.10 0.79 -1.12
N VAL A 45 -2.19 1.46 -1.51
CA VAL A 45 -3.14 2.02 -0.54
C VAL A 45 -3.69 0.92 0.36
N LEU A 46 -4.05 -0.24 -0.20
CA LEU A 46 -4.53 -1.40 0.57
C LEU A 46 -3.42 -1.98 1.46
N ALA A 47 -2.17 -1.99 1.01
CA ALA A 47 -1.03 -2.43 1.80
C ALA A 47 -0.80 -1.52 3.01
N LYS A 48 -0.87 -0.20 2.83
CA LYS A 48 -0.76 0.78 3.91
C LYS A 48 -1.89 0.65 4.94
N ARG A 49 -3.14 0.52 4.48
CA ARG A 49 -4.30 0.27 5.37
C ARG A 49 -4.13 -1.01 6.18
N SER A 50 -3.67 -2.08 5.53
CA SER A 50 -3.38 -3.34 6.23
C SER A 50 -2.25 -3.18 7.24
N ALA A 51 -1.21 -2.40 6.92
CA ALA A 51 -0.10 -2.11 7.82
C ALA A 51 -0.55 -1.29 9.04
N LEU A 52 -1.32 -0.21 8.85
CA LEU A 52 -1.90 0.58 9.94
C LEU A 52 -2.68 -0.31 10.93
N ALA A 53 -3.54 -1.17 10.40
CA ALA A 53 -4.35 -2.08 11.20
C ALA A 53 -3.50 -3.09 12.01
N VAL A 54 -2.41 -3.62 11.42
CA VAL A 54 -1.49 -4.52 12.15
C VAL A 54 -0.68 -3.78 13.22
N LEU A 55 -0.34 -2.52 12.96
CA LEU A 55 0.36 -1.66 13.90
C LEU A 55 -0.53 -1.20 15.05
N GLY A 56 -1.85 -1.32 14.92
CA GLY A 56 -2.81 -0.83 15.91
C GLY A 56 -2.93 0.70 15.92
N LEU A 57 -2.67 1.32 14.76
CA LEU A 57 -2.76 2.76 14.58
C LEU A 57 -4.19 3.18 14.24
N ASP A 58 -4.45 4.47 14.44
CA ASP A 58 -5.72 5.09 14.07
C ASP A 58 -5.97 4.91 12.55
N PRO A 59 -7.14 4.44 12.10
CA PRO A 59 -7.50 4.37 10.69
C PRO A 59 -7.39 5.70 9.94
N ASP A 60 -7.54 6.83 10.64
CA ASP A 60 -7.42 8.19 10.11
C ASP A 60 -5.96 8.69 10.05
N THR A 61 -4.99 7.87 10.48
CA THR A 61 -3.56 8.15 10.30
C THR A 61 -3.28 8.42 8.81
N PRO A 62 -2.66 9.56 8.46
CA PRO A 62 -2.37 9.88 7.07
C PRO A 62 -1.57 8.77 6.40
N LEU A 63 -2.13 8.19 5.33
CA LEU A 63 -1.46 7.10 4.60
C LEU A 63 -0.13 7.57 3.99
N ALA A 64 0.03 8.85 3.69
CA ALA A 64 1.28 9.42 3.19
C ALA A 64 2.45 9.31 4.19
N ASP A 65 2.19 9.10 5.48
CA ASP A 65 3.23 8.91 6.50
C ASP A 65 3.86 7.51 6.46
N LEU A 66 3.21 6.57 5.77
CA LEU A 66 3.72 5.22 5.51
C LEU A 66 4.15 5.13 4.05
N GLU A 67 5.18 4.35 3.77
CA GLU A 67 5.62 4.12 2.39
C GLU A 67 5.83 2.62 2.12
N ILE A 68 5.31 2.14 1.00
CA ILE A 68 5.58 0.79 0.49
C ILE A 68 6.80 0.86 -0.41
N LEU A 69 7.94 0.39 0.12
CA LEU A 69 9.19 0.32 -0.60
C LEU A 69 9.29 -0.98 -1.40
N ARG A 70 10.02 -0.93 -2.51
CA ARG A 70 10.48 -2.12 -3.23
C ARG A 70 11.91 -2.44 -2.81
N ALA A 71 12.13 -3.59 -2.20
CA ALA A 71 13.49 -4.06 -1.97
C ALA A 71 14.12 -4.57 -3.28
N ALA A 72 15.44 -4.57 -3.35
CA ALA A 72 16.19 -5.13 -4.49
C ALA A 72 15.87 -6.62 -4.74
N SER A 73 15.48 -7.35 -3.69
CA SER A 73 15.01 -8.74 -3.76
C SER A 73 13.65 -8.90 -4.46
N GLY A 74 12.95 -7.81 -4.78
CA GLY A 74 11.62 -7.81 -5.35
C GLY A 74 10.50 -7.90 -4.31
N ALA A 75 10.80 -8.26 -3.05
CA ALA A 75 9.83 -8.26 -1.97
C ALA A 75 9.51 -6.83 -1.49
N PRO A 76 8.24 -6.47 -1.31
CA PRO A 76 7.87 -5.18 -0.76
C PRO A 76 8.18 -5.09 0.74
N SER A 77 8.49 -3.90 1.23
CA SER A 77 8.63 -3.58 2.66
C SER A 77 7.85 -2.32 3.02
N VAL A 78 7.52 -2.17 4.29
CA VAL A 78 6.86 -0.97 4.82
C VAL A 78 7.93 -0.10 5.48
N SER A 79 7.96 1.19 5.16
CA SER A 79 8.71 2.21 5.89
C SER A 79 7.75 3.07 6.69
N TRP A 80 7.97 3.13 8.01
CA TRP A 80 7.20 3.91 8.97
C TRP A 80 7.93 3.91 10.32
N GLY A 81 8.68 4.98 10.60
CA GLY A 81 9.50 5.11 11.81
C GLY A 81 10.32 3.85 12.14
N ALA A 82 10.54 3.62 13.44
CA ALA A 82 11.24 2.43 13.94
C ALA A 82 10.41 1.13 13.85
N GLY A 83 9.09 1.21 13.65
CA GLY A 83 8.18 0.05 13.62
C GLY A 83 8.18 -0.74 12.31
N SER A 84 8.78 -0.18 11.25
CA SER A 84 8.87 -0.73 9.90
C SER A 84 9.46 -2.14 9.80
N GLN A 85 10.52 -2.43 10.56
CA GLN A 85 11.27 -3.68 10.44
C GLN A 85 10.50 -4.92 10.93
N ALA A 86 9.50 -4.72 11.78
CA ALA A 86 8.68 -5.79 12.35
C ALA A 86 7.51 -6.23 11.46
N LEU A 87 7.31 -5.63 10.28
CA LEU A 87 6.18 -5.94 9.40
C LEU A 87 6.60 -6.73 8.16
N GLY A 88 5.80 -7.75 7.86
CA GLY A 88 5.71 -8.33 6.52
C GLY A 88 4.51 -7.76 5.78
N VAL A 89 4.67 -7.57 4.47
CA VAL A 89 3.61 -7.10 3.58
C VAL A 89 3.66 -7.89 2.27
N SER A 90 2.49 -8.14 1.69
CA SER A 90 2.35 -8.70 0.35
C SER A 90 1.19 -8.02 -0.34
N LEU A 91 1.33 -7.76 -1.64
CA LEU A 91 0.33 -7.08 -2.44
C LEU A 91 0.20 -7.75 -3.81
N THR A 92 -1.02 -7.76 -4.32
CA THR A 92 -1.36 -8.35 -5.62
C THR A 92 -2.46 -7.53 -6.28
N HIS A 93 -2.51 -7.59 -7.61
CA HIS A 93 -3.58 -6.99 -8.39
C HIS A 93 -3.79 -7.78 -9.68
N ALA A 94 -5.05 -7.89 -10.10
CA ALA A 94 -5.48 -8.60 -11.29
C ALA A 94 -6.92 -8.24 -11.66
N GLY A 95 -7.23 -8.19 -12.96
CA GLY A 95 -8.59 -8.06 -13.49
C GLY A 95 -9.39 -6.89 -12.91
N GLY A 96 -8.80 -5.70 -12.73
CA GLY A 96 -9.52 -4.56 -12.13
C GLY A 96 -9.78 -4.70 -10.63
N SER A 97 -9.00 -5.53 -9.94
CA SER A 97 -9.03 -5.69 -8.48
C SER A 97 -7.63 -5.62 -7.89
N ALA A 98 -7.54 -5.21 -6.62
CA ALA A 98 -6.31 -5.22 -5.85
C ALA A 98 -6.56 -5.81 -4.46
N ALA A 99 -5.52 -6.44 -3.91
CA ALA A 99 -5.52 -6.95 -2.54
C ALA A 99 -4.13 -6.77 -1.92
N ALA A 100 -4.11 -6.63 -0.61
CA ALA A 100 -2.88 -6.62 0.16
C ALA A 100 -3.10 -7.26 1.52
N MET A 101 -2.02 -7.71 2.11
CA MET A 101 -1.99 -8.22 3.46
C MET A 101 -0.76 -7.73 4.19
N ALA A 102 -0.90 -7.57 5.51
CA ALA A 102 0.20 -7.26 6.40
C ALA A 102 0.17 -8.19 7.63
N TRP A 103 1.34 -8.44 8.21
CA TRP A 103 1.50 -9.22 9.43
C TRP A 103 2.73 -8.79 10.21
N ARG A 104 2.76 -9.08 11.52
CA ARG A 104 3.98 -8.97 12.32
C ARG A 104 4.89 -10.15 12.00
N ARG A 105 6.15 -9.88 11.66
CA ARG A 105 7.18 -10.93 11.54
C ARG A 105 7.44 -11.50 12.94
N ALA A 106 7.66 -12.81 13.02
CA ALA A 106 8.26 -13.39 14.22
C ALA A 106 9.68 -12.81 14.34
N GLY A 107 10.02 -12.33 15.54
CA GLY A 107 11.38 -11.91 15.88
C GLY A 107 12.32 -13.10 15.97
#